data_AF-A6TTT9-F1
#
_entry.id   AF-A6TTT9-F1
#
_cell.length_a   1.000
_cell.length_b   1.000
_cell.length_c   1.000
_cell.angle_alpha   90.00
_cell.angle_beta   90.00
_cell.angle_gamma   90.00
#
_symmetry.space_group_name_H-M   'P 1'
#
loop_
_entity.id
_entity.type
_entity.pdbx_description
1 polymer ?
#
loop_
_entity_poly.entity_id
_entity_poly.type
_entity_poly.pdbx_seq_one_letter_code
_entity_poly.pdbx_strand_id
1 'polypeptide(L)'
;MIQIFSKKIRNKKGFTLIELIVVIAILGILAGIAVPRFASTQDNAKNKAHNANVRTIESAVSVYMANTNTALDAMDDIDVLTPDYLQAVPANPTGGDAYTIVNGVVSPGLIE
;
A
#
# COMPACT_ATOMS: atom_id res chain seq x y z
N MET A 1 -3.97 71.15 -24.44
CA MET A 1 -4.74 70.36 -23.46
C MET A 1 -4.10 68.98 -23.38
N ILE A 2 -3.22 68.74 -22.40
CA ILE A 2 -2.44 67.50 -22.27
C ILE A 2 -2.90 66.81 -20.99
N GLN A 3 -3.51 65.63 -21.14
CA GLN A 3 -3.97 64.77 -20.05
C GLN A 3 -2.84 63.81 -19.65
N ILE A 4 -2.33 63.94 -18.43
CA ILE A 4 -1.30 63.05 -17.88
C ILE A 4 -1.97 61.78 -17.34
N PHE A 5 -1.67 60.63 -17.94
CA PHE A 5 -2.02 59.33 -17.40
C PHE A 5 -1.20 59.06 -16.12
N SER A 6 -1.84 59.25 -14.96
CA SER A 6 -1.27 58.89 -13.67
C SER A 6 -1.30 57.36 -13.49
N LYS A 7 -0.21 56.70 -13.86
CA LYS A 7 0.00 55.26 -13.66
C LYS A 7 0.35 55.01 -12.18
N LYS A 8 -0.65 54.66 -11.36
CA LYS A 8 -0.42 54.11 -10.01
C LYS A 8 0.42 52.84 -10.12
N ILE A 9 1.70 52.91 -9.73
CA ILE A 9 2.53 51.73 -9.51
C ILE A 9 1.94 51.00 -8.29
N ARG A 10 1.35 49.83 -8.52
CA ARG A 10 0.86 48.96 -7.45
C ARG A 10 2.08 48.44 -6.68
N ASN A 11 2.20 48.82 -5.41
CA ASN A 11 3.16 48.25 -4.46
C ASN A 11 2.91 46.74 -4.33
N LYS A 12 3.63 45.93 -5.10
CA LYS A 12 3.69 44.48 -4.87
C LYS A 12 4.54 44.27 -3.63
N LYS A 13 3.90 43.99 -2.49
CA LYS A 13 4.59 43.47 -1.31
C LYS A 13 5.13 42.08 -1.70
N GLY A 14 6.44 41.95 -1.83
CA GLY A 14 7.12 40.66 -2.03
C GLY A 14 7.25 39.92 -0.71
N PHE A 15 7.26 38.59 -0.77
CA PHE A 15 7.63 37.73 0.35
C PHE A 15 9.09 38.00 0.74
N THR A 16 9.36 38.04 2.04
CA THR A 16 10.74 38.16 2.55
C THR A 16 11.43 36.80 2.48
N LEU A 17 12.76 36.79 2.31
CA LEU A 17 13.54 35.54 2.32
C LEU A 17 13.43 34.83 3.67
N ILE A 18 13.34 35.60 4.77
CA ILE A 18 13.21 35.04 6.12
C ILE A 18 11.89 34.28 6.31
N GLU A 19 10.79 34.78 5.75
CA GLU A 19 9.50 34.08 5.80
C GLU A 19 9.58 32.71 5.10
N LEU A 20 10.26 32.64 3.95
CA LEU A 20 10.43 31.36 3.26
C LEU A 20 11.34 30.40 4.03
N ILE A 21 12.42 30.91 4.64
CA ILE A 21 13.38 30.11 5.42
C ILE A 21 12.70 29.48 6.65
N VAL A 22 11.89 30.24 7.37
CA VAL A 22 11.18 29.70 8.55
C VAL A 22 10.17 28.63 8.14
N VAL A 23 9.48 28.80 7.00
CA VAL A 23 8.52 27.81 6.51
C VAL A 23 9.21 26.49 6.15
N ILE A 24 10.30 26.52 5.37
CA ILE A 24 11.01 25.29 5.01
C ILE A 24 11.68 24.62 6.22
N ALA A 25 12.08 25.41 7.24
CA ALA A 25 12.60 24.87 8.49
C ALA A 25 11.53 24.06 9.23
N ILE A 26 10.30 24.60 9.37
CA ILE A 26 9.18 23.89 9.98
C ILE A 26 8.80 22.65 9.16
N LEU A 27 8.71 22.78 7.83
CA LEU A 27 8.44 21.64 6.94
C LEU A 27 9.51 20.56 7.05
N GLY A 28 10.78 20.92 7.21
CA GLY A 28 11.88 19.98 7.43
C GLY A 28 11.73 19.17 8.72
N ILE A 29 11.35 19.83 9.83
CA ILE A 29 11.10 19.16 11.11
C ILE A 29 9.91 18.19 10.98
N LEU A 30 8.81 18.63 10.38
CA LEU A 30 7.62 17.80 10.18
C LEU A 30 7.92 16.61 9.26
N ALA A 31 8.64 16.82 8.16
CA ALA A 31 9.03 15.76 7.24
C ALA A 31 9.93 14.72 7.92
N GLY A 32 10.87 15.15 8.77
CA GLY A 32 11.77 14.27 9.52
C GLY A 32 11.03 13.28 10.43
N ILE A 33 9.90 13.68 11.03
CA ILE A 33 9.06 12.80 11.86
C ILE A 33 8.05 12.02 11.01
N ALA A 34 7.48 12.64 9.98
CA ALA A 34 6.42 12.07 9.18
C ALA A 34 6.89 10.89 8.31
N VAL A 35 8.07 11.00 7.67
CA VAL A 35 8.60 9.97 6.76
C VAL A 35 8.79 8.60 7.45
N PRO A 36 9.54 8.47 8.56
CA PRO A 36 9.73 7.17 9.20
C PRO A 36 8.42 6.60 9.76
N ARG A 37 7.53 7.46 10.28
CA ARG A 37 6.21 7.04 10.77
C ARG A 37 5.33 6.51 9.65
N PHE A 38 5.34 7.16 8.49
CA PHE A 38 4.57 6.74 7.34
C PHE A 38 5.06 5.40 6.79
N ALA A 39 6.38 5.23 6.64
CA ALA A 39 6.99 3.96 6.22
C ALA A 39 6.59 2.80 7.14
N SER A 40 6.74 2.97 8.46
CA SER A 40 6.32 1.94 9.43
C SER A 40 4.82 1.65 9.38
N THR A 41 3.98 2.66 9.17
CA THR A 41 2.53 2.46 9.04
C THR A 41 2.19 1.68 7.77
N GLN A 42 2.89 1.97 6.67
CA GLN A 42 2.72 1.25 5.40
C GLN A 42 3.13 -0.22 5.53
N ASP A 43 4.27 -0.51 6.16
CA ASP A 43 4.72 -1.90 6.39
C ASP A 43 3.75 -2.67 7.30
N ASN A 44 3.26 -2.04 8.36
CA ASN A 44 2.23 -2.61 9.21
C ASN A 44 0.91 -2.88 8.46
N ALA A 45 0.52 -1.99 7.55
CA ALA A 45 -0.66 -2.18 6.71
C ALA A 45 -0.47 -3.35 5.74
N LYS A 46 0.71 -3.47 5.10
CA LYS A 46 1.07 -4.61 4.24
C LYS A 46 1.02 -5.92 5.01
N ASN A 47 1.60 -5.99 6.21
CA ASN A 47 1.57 -7.19 7.04
C ASN A 47 0.15 -7.57 7.48
N LYS A 48 -0.69 -6.60 7.83
CA LYS A 48 -2.10 -6.86 8.15
C LYS A 48 -2.89 -7.37 6.95
N ALA A 49 -2.68 -6.78 5.77
CA ALA A 49 -3.30 -7.25 4.53
C ALA A 49 -2.82 -8.66 4.17
N HIS A 50 -1.53 -8.94 4.34
CA HIS A 50 -0.96 -10.26 4.11
C HIS A 50 -1.63 -11.31 4.99
N ASN A 51 -1.72 -11.06 6.30
CA ASN A 51 -2.37 -11.97 7.24
C ASN A 51 -3.87 -12.15 6.96
N ALA A 52 -4.55 -11.10 6.48
CA ALA A 52 -5.95 -11.20 6.07
C ALA A 52 -6.11 -12.11 4.85
N ASN A 53 -5.26 -11.94 3.83
CA ASN A 53 -5.26 -12.76 2.63
C ASN A 53 -4.99 -14.24 2.96
N VAL A 54 -3.98 -14.52 3.79
CA VAL A 54 -3.67 -15.89 4.25
C VAL A 54 -4.90 -16.55 4.86
N ARG A 55 -5.58 -15.87 5.80
CA ARG A 55 -6.80 -16.40 6.44
C ARG A 55 -7.93 -16.65 5.45
N THR A 56 -8.11 -15.76 4.47
CA THR A 56 -9.12 -15.92 3.42
C THR A 56 -8.83 -17.16 2.58
N ILE A 57 -7.56 -17.38 2.21
CA ILE A 57 -7.16 -18.54 1.41
C ILE A 57 -7.26 -19.82 2.26
N GLU A 58 -6.80 -19.83 3.50
CA GLU A 58 -6.93 -20.98 4.42
C GLU A 58 -8.40 -21.38 4.60
N SER A 59 -9.30 -20.40 4.74
CA SER A 59 -10.73 -20.66 4.79
C SER A 59 -11.22 -21.33 3.50
N ALA A 60 -10.80 -20.85 2.33
CA ALA A 60 -11.16 -21.46 1.05
C ALA A 60 -10.61 -22.89 0.91
N VAL A 61 -9.35 -23.13 1.31
CA VAL A 61 -8.73 -24.46 1.34
C VAL A 61 -9.52 -25.41 2.23
N SER A 62 -9.90 -24.98 3.44
CA SER A 62 -10.67 -25.83 4.36
C SER A 62 -12.03 -26.26 3.78
N VAL A 63 -12.71 -25.35 3.08
CA VAL A 63 -14.00 -25.63 2.43
C VAL A 63 -13.80 -26.54 1.22
N TYR A 64 -12.75 -26.34 0.43
CA TYR A 64 -12.38 -27.22 -0.67
C TYR A 64 -12.11 -28.65 -0.21
N MET A 65 -11.28 -28.82 0.83
CA MET A 65 -10.95 -30.14 1.37
C MET A 65 -12.18 -30.83 1.96
N ALA A 66 -13.07 -30.08 2.60
CA ALA A 66 -14.33 -30.63 3.13
C ALA A 66 -15.28 -31.12 2.02
N ASN A 67 -15.30 -30.45 0.87
CA ASN A 67 -16.17 -30.82 -0.25
C ASN A 67 -15.60 -31.97 -1.10
N THR A 68 -14.29 -31.97 -1.33
CA THR A 68 -13.64 -32.91 -2.26
C THR A 68 -13.03 -34.13 -1.57
N ASN A 69 -12.93 -34.12 -0.23
CA ASN A 69 -12.17 -35.09 0.57
C ASN A 69 -10.73 -35.29 0.06
N THR A 70 -10.18 -34.30 -0.65
CA THR A 70 -8.85 -34.34 -1.27
C THR A 70 -7.98 -33.29 -0.60
N ALA A 71 -6.81 -33.70 -0.12
CA ALA A 71 -5.81 -32.77 0.42
C ALA A 71 -5.07 -32.05 -0.72
N LEU A 72 -4.85 -30.74 -0.55
CA LEU A 72 -3.98 -29.96 -1.43
C LEU A 72 -2.54 -30.12 -0.94
N ASP A 73 -1.88 -31.20 -1.39
CA ASP A 73 -0.57 -31.65 -0.89
C ASP A 73 0.59 -31.43 -1.86
N ALA A 74 0.38 -30.76 -2.99
CA ALA A 74 1.45 -30.33 -3.87
C ALA A 74 1.49 -28.80 -3.93
N MET A 75 2.54 -28.25 -4.57
CA MET A 75 2.62 -26.86 -5.06
C MET A 75 1.51 -26.59 -6.09
N ASP A 76 0.26 -26.88 -5.72
CA ASP A 76 -0.90 -26.70 -6.56
C ASP A 76 -1.16 -25.21 -6.66
N ASP A 77 -1.40 -24.82 -7.90
CA ASP A 77 -1.76 -23.46 -8.24
C ASP A 77 -3.01 -23.11 -7.43
N ILE A 78 -2.89 -22.08 -6.60
CA ILE A 78 -3.98 -21.52 -5.78
C ILE A 78 -5.24 -21.22 -6.62
N ASP A 79 -5.07 -21.12 -7.94
CA ASP A 79 -6.10 -21.05 -8.96
C ASP A 79 -7.15 -22.17 -8.88
N VAL A 80 -6.83 -23.34 -8.32
CA VAL A 80 -7.81 -24.43 -8.08
C VAL A 80 -8.98 -23.99 -7.17
N LEU A 81 -8.76 -22.99 -6.32
CA LEU A 81 -9.79 -22.43 -5.45
C LEU A 81 -10.70 -21.44 -6.17
N THR A 82 -10.33 -20.97 -7.36
CA THR A 82 -11.13 -20.03 -8.14
C THR A 82 -11.93 -20.73 -9.25
N PRO A 83 -13.17 -20.29 -9.55
CA PRO A 83 -13.94 -19.24 -8.87
C PRO A 83 -14.78 -19.76 -7.69
N ASP A 84 -14.83 -21.08 -7.46
CA ASP A 84 -15.84 -21.71 -6.62
C ASP A 84 -15.63 -21.45 -5.11
N TYR A 85 -14.40 -21.24 -4.67
CA TYR A 85 -14.01 -21.03 -3.26
C TYR A 85 -13.38 -19.65 -3.00
N LEU A 86 -12.81 -19.03 -4.03
CA LEU A 86 -12.28 -17.66 -4.03
C LEU A 86 -12.75 -16.93 -5.29
N GLN A 87 -13.14 -15.65 -5.15
CA GLN A 87 -13.52 -14.82 -6.30
C GLN A 87 -12.32 -14.48 -7.20
N ALA A 88 -11.15 -14.30 -6.59
CA ALA A 88 -9.88 -14.11 -7.26
C ALA A 88 -8.77 -14.42 -6.25
N VAL A 89 -7.61 -14.83 -6.74
CA VAL A 89 -6.41 -15.00 -5.91
C VAL A 89 -5.94 -13.63 -5.42
N PRO A 90 -5.86 -13.40 -4.09
CA PRO A 90 -5.37 -12.12 -3.56
C PRO A 90 -3.90 -11.91 -3.91
N ALA A 91 -3.54 -10.70 -4.36
CA ALA A 91 -2.15 -10.32 -4.59
C ALA A 91 -1.39 -10.16 -3.26
N ASN A 92 -0.09 -10.48 -3.28
CA ASN A 92 0.78 -10.34 -2.12
C ASN A 92 1.13 -8.84 -1.87
N PRO A 93 0.72 -8.23 -0.75
CA PRO A 93 0.95 -6.81 -0.50
C PRO A 93 2.41 -6.46 -0.18
N THR A 94 3.28 -7.44 0.05
CA THR A 94 4.71 -7.21 0.32
C THR A 94 5.57 -7.13 -0.93
N GLY A 95 5.00 -7.37 -2.13
CA GLY A 95 5.71 -7.25 -3.41
C GLY A 95 6.49 -8.50 -3.86
N GLY A 96 6.25 -9.65 -3.23
CA GLY A 96 6.74 -10.95 -3.69
C GLY A 96 5.74 -11.69 -4.59
N ASP A 97 6.06 -12.95 -4.89
CA ASP A 97 5.23 -13.82 -5.70
C ASP A 97 3.85 -14.08 -5.09
N ALA A 98 2.95 -14.62 -5.92
CA ALA A 98 1.63 -15.08 -5.51
C ALA A 98 1.70 -16.13 -4.39
N TYR A 99 0.61 -16.27 -3.63
CA TYR A 99 0.52 -17.25 -2.56
C TYR A 99 0.53 -18.67 -3.12
N THR A 100 1.27 -19.57 -2.47
CA THR A 100 1.27 -21.01 -2.78
C THR A 100 0.71 -21.80 -1.61
N ILE A 101 0.19 -22.98 -1.91
CA ILE A 101 -0.30 -23.91 -0.89
C ILE A 101 0.69 -25.07 -0.83
N VAL A 102 1.16 -25.40 0.37
CA VAL A 102 2.04 -26.55 0.60
C VAL A 102 1.50 -27.33 1.78
N ASN A 103 1.10 -28.58 1.57
CA ASN A 103 0.49 -29.46 2.58
C ASN A 103 -0.71 -28.80 3.29
N GLY A 104 -1.59 -28.14 2.52
CA GLY A 104 -2.76 -27.41 3.05
C GLY A 104 -2.46 -26.13 3.83
N VAL A 105 -1.18 -25.71 3.93
CA VAL A 105 -0.78 -24.44 4.56
C VAL A 105 -0.50 -23.40 3.49
N VAL A 106 -1.03 -22.20 3.67
CA VAL A 106 -0.81 -21.07 2.76
C VAL A 106 0.55 -20.43 3.08
N SER A 107 1.45 -20.44 2.10
CA SER A 107 2.75 -19.77 2.18
C SER A 107 2.74 -18.50 1.33
N PRO A 108 3.34 -17.38 1.79
CA PRO A 108 3.70 -16.30 0.89
C PRO A 108 4.58 -16.84 -0.23
N GLY A 109 4.36 -16.36 -1.46
CA GLY A 109 5.38 -16.42 -2.50
C GLY A 109 6.63 -15.68 -2.03
N LEU A 110 7.80 -16.21 -2.39
CA LEU A 110 9.05 -15.60 -1.96
C LEU A 110 9.21 -14.23 -2.63
N ILE A 111 9.91 -13.34 -1.95
CA ILE A 111 10.40 -12.11 -2.58
C ILE A 111 11.76 -12.51 -3.14
N GLU A 112 11.90 -12.71 -4.45
CA GLU A 112 13.23 -12.74 -5.07
C GLU A 112 13.91 -11.37 -4.97
#